data_AF-T0UEG7-F1
#
_entry.id   AF-T0UEG7-F1
#
_cell.length_a   1.000
_cell.length_b   1.000
_cell.length_c   1.000
_cell.angle_alpha   90.00
_cell.angle_beta   90.00
_cell.angle_gamma   90.00
#
_symmetry.space_group_name_H-M   'P 1'
#
loop_
_entity.id
_entity.type
_entity.pdbx_description
1 polymer ?
#
loop_
_entity_poly.entity_id
_entity_poly.type
_entity_poly.pdbx_seq_one_letter_code
_entity_poly.pdbx_strand_id
1 'polypeptide(L)'
;MHNAVSVKVALHNQAIFLLLQDGVKPEKIVIDAFTSRQNYEKYLKNEANHFDNPLTLEEKAEGKYLAVAVSSIIARNLFLENLDKLSQEVQYKLPSGAGSQSDKVASQILAAYGMPGLEHTAKLHFANTQKAQKLLK
;
A
#
# COMPACT_ATOMS: atom_id res chain seq x y z
N MET A 1 15.52 -8.17 1.10
CA MET A 1 14.73 -7.50 0.04
C MET A 1 13.26 -7.70 0.34
N HIS A 2 12.53 -6.62 0.62
CA HIS A 2 11.08 -6.69 0.80
C HIS A 2 10.39 -6.79 -0.58
N ASN A 3 9.56 -7.80 -0.77
CA ASN A 3 8.61 -7.84 -1.89
C ASN A 3 7.27 -7.27 -1.44
N ALA A 4 6.35 -7.04 -2.40
CA ALA A 4 5.04 -6.44 -2.10
C ALA A 4 4.26 -7.21 -1.01
N VAL A 5 4.37 -8.53 -0.95
CA VAL A 5 3.72 -9.35 0.08
C VAL A 5 4.31 -9.05 1.45
N SER A 6 5.64 -9.04 1.60
CA SER A 6 6.28 -8.75 2.88
C SER A 6 5.97 -7.35 3.39
N VAL A 7 5.91 -6.34 2.51
CA VAL A 7 5.51 -4.98 2.89
C VAL A 7 4.07 -4.97 3.39
N LYS A 8 3.16 -5.68 2.73
CA LYS A 8 1.77 -5.78 3.18
C LYS A 8 1.66 -6.48 4.55
N VAL A 9 2.43 -7.54 4.80
CA VAL A 9 2.46 -8.20 6.10
C VAL A 9 2.91 -7.24 7.20
N ALA A 10 4.04 -6.55 6.99
CA ALA A 10 4.58 -5.58 7.94
C ALA A 10 3.55 -4.49 8.28
N LEU A 11 2.92 -3.88 7.26
CA LEU A 11 1.96 -2.79 7.47
C LEU A 11 0.66 -3.24 8.15
N HIS A 12 0.12 -4.42 7.80
CA HIS A 12 -1.07 -4.94 8.48
C HIS A 12 -0.77 -5.26 9.94
N ASN A 13 0.37 -5.94 10.20
CA ASN A 13 0.80 -6.27 11.55
C ASN A 13 1.01 -5.02 12.40
N GLN A 14 1.68 -4.00 11.86
CA GLN A 14 1.91 -2.74 12.54
C GLN A 14 0.59 -2.03 12.90
N ALA A 15 -0.36 -1.96 11.96
CA ALA A 15 -1.63 -1.30 12.19
C ALA A 15 -2.44 -2.00 13.30
N ILE A 16 -2.51 -3.33 13.27
CA ILE A 16 -3.20 -4.13 14.30
C ILE A 16 -2.52 -3.95 15.65
N PHE A 17 -1.19 -4.05 15.70
CA PHE A 17 -0.41 -3.87 16.92
C PHE A 17 -0.67 -2.51 17.58
N LEU A 18 -0.67 -1.42 16.80
CA LEU A 18 -0.96 -0.08 17.32
C LEU A 18 -2.39 0.04 17.87
N LEU A 19 -3.39 -0.55 17.19
CA LEU A 19 -4.78 -0.55 17.68
C LEU A 19 -4.90 -1.31 19.00
N LEU A 20 -4.20 -2.44 19.14
CA LEU A 20 -4.18 -3.19 20.41
C LEU A 20 -3.48 -2.40 21.52
N GLN A 21 -2.40 -1.68 21.21
CA GLN A 21 -1.73 -0.79 22.16
C GLN A 21 -2.60 0.39 22.60
N ASP A 22 -3.47 0.89 21.72
CA ASP A 22 -4.46 1.93 22.03
C ASP A 22 -5.62 1.41 22.91
N GLY A 23 -5.58 0.15 23.32
CA GLY A 23 -6.53 -0.45 24.25
C GLY A 23 -7.73 -1.11 23.59
N VAL A 24 -7.75 -1.23 22.25
CA VAL A 24 -8.79 -1.99 21.54
C VAL A 24 -8.70 -3.46 21.93
N LYS A 25 -9.82 -4.04 22.36
CA LYS A 25 -9.94 -5.46 22.72
C LYS A 25 -10.90 -6.17 21.76
N PRO A 26 -10.42 -6.63 20.59
CA PRO A 26 -11.28 -7.25 19.60
C PRO A 26 -11.63 -8.69 20.00
N GLU A 27 -12.88 -9.09 19.80
CA GLU A 27 -13.28 -10.50 19.89
C GLU A 27 -12.64 -11.35 18.79
N LYS A 28 -12.40 -10.75 17.61
CA LYS A 28 -11.78 -11.40 16.46
C LYS A 28 -10.98 -10.41 15.63
N ILE A 29 -9.81 -10.84 15.16
CA ILE A 29 -8.99 -10.11 14.18
C ILE A 29 -9.08 -10.83 12.84
N VAL A 30 -9.53 -10.11 11.80
CA VAL A 30 -9.70 -10.63 10.44
C VAL A 30 -8.96 -9.73 9.45
N ILE A 31 -8.19 -10.35 8.56
CA ILE A 31 -7.55 -9.70 7.41
C ILE A 31 -8.12 -10.33 6.13
N ASP A 32 -8.47 -9.50 5.14
CA ASP A 32 -8.77 -10.00 3.80
C ASP A 32 -7.51 -10.64 3.18
N ALA A 33 -7.62 -11.92 2.83
CA ALA A 33 -6.48 -12.74 2.47
C ALA A 33 -5.82 -12.25 1.16
N PHE A 34 -4.60 -11.71 1.29
CA PHE A 34 -3.77 -11.30 0.14
C PHE A 34 -2.55 -12.19 -0.10
N THR A 35 -2.35 -13.18 0.77
CA THR A 35 -1.28 -14.17 0.66
C THR A 35 -1.67 -15.42 1.45
N SER A 36 -0.98 -16.53 1.22
CA SER A 36 -1.22 -17.76 1.99
C SER A 36 -0.78 -17.59 3.44
N ARG A 37 -1.42 -18.33 4.35
CA ARG A 37 -1.05 -18.35 5.78
C ARG A 37 0.44 -18.64 6.00
N GLN A 38 0.98 -19.61 5.27
CA GLN A 38 2.40 -19.95 5.35
C GLN A 38 3.32 -18.77 4.98
N ASN A 39 2.98 -18.00 3.94
CA ASN A 39 3.76 -16.83 3.55
C ASN A 39 3.60 -15.68 4.54
N TYR A 40 2.38 -15.47 5.05
CA TYR A 40 2.12 -14.48 6.09
C TYR A 40 3.00 -14.74 7.31
N GLU A 41 2.94 -15.96 7.85
CA GLU A 41 3.74 -16.39 9.02
C GLU A 41 5.24 -16.32 8.74
N LYS A 42 5.69 -16.68 7.53
CA LYS A 42 7.09 -16.57 7.12
C LYS A 42 7.62 -15.13 7.22
N TYR A 43 6.84 -14.16 6.75
CA TYR A 43 7.26 -12.75 6.79
C TYR A 43 7.10 -12.14 8.18
N LEU A 44 6.01 -12.47 8.89
CA LEU A 44 5.70 -11.97 10.22
C LEU A 44 6.84 -12.23 11.22
N LYS A 45 7.51 -13.39 11.14
CA LYS A 45 8.63 -13.76 12.01
C LYS A 45 9.77 -12.74 12.06
N ASN A 46 9.92 -11.91 11.03
CA ASN A 46 10.97 -10.90 10.94
C ASN A 46 10.52 -9.51 11.39
N GLU A 47 9.24 -9.32 11.71
CA GLU A 47 8.72 -8.04 12.19
C GLU A 47 9.05 -7.85 13.67
N ALA A 48 9.31 -6.62 14.12
CA ALA A 48 9.65 -6.39 15.53
C ALA A 48 8.43 -6.56 16.45
N ASN A 49 7.27 -6.08 15.98
CA ASN A 49 6.05 -6.02 16.77
C ASN A 49 5.26 -7.32 16.63
N HIS A 50 4.83 -7.87 17.76
CA HIS A 50 4.05 -9.10 17.83
C HIS A 50 2.94 -8.94 18.88
N PHE A 51 1.88 -9.72 18.72
CA PHE A 51 0.76 -9.78 19.65
C PHE A 51 0.21 -11.21 19.68
N ASP A 52 -0.39 -11.60 20.82
CA ASP A 52 -0.84 -12.97 21.05
C ASP A 52 -2.24 -13.26 20.50
N ASN A 53 -3.00 -12.21 20.12
CA ASN A 53 -4.36 -12.37 19.62
C ASN A 53 -4.38 -13.27 18.37
N PRO A 54 -5.32 -14.23 18.30
CA PRO A 54 -5.47 -15.07 17.12
C PRO A 54 -5.92 -14.23 15.93
N LEU A 55 -5.28 -14.48 14.78
CA LEU A 55 -5.52 -13.77 13.53
C LEU A 55 -6.10 -14.72 12.47
N THR A 56 -7.15 -14.27 11.79
CA THR A 56 -7.79 -15.01 10.70
C THR A 56 -7.49 -14.33 9.37
N LEU A 57 -6.90 -15.09 8.43
CA LEU A 57 -6.86 -14.71 7.01
C LEU A 57 -8.07 -15.32 6.32
N GLU A 58 -8.89 -14.51 5.67
CA GLU A 58 -10.11 -14.98 5.02
C GLU A 58 -10.28 -14.31 3.66
N GLU A 59 -10.58 -15.11 2.62
CA GLU A 59 -10.86 -14.57 1.29
C GLU A 59 -12.25 -13.92 1.24
N LYS A 60 -12.32 -12.78 0.52
CA LYS A 60 -13.54 -11.98 0.34
C LYS A 60 -14.11 -11.56 1.69
N ALA A 61 -13.23 -11.20 2.62
CA ALA A 61 -13.61 -10.91 3.99
C ALA A 61 -14.49 -9.65 4.09
N GLU A 62 -14.40 -8.72 3.14
CA GLU A 62 -15.26 -7.54 3.03
C GLU A 62 -16.74 -7.90 2.84
N GLY A 63 -17.05 -9.04 2.21
CA GLY A 63 -18.43 -9.52 2.07
C GLY A 63 -18.97 -10.23 3.31
N LYS A 64 -18.10 -10.56 4.28
CA LYS A 64 -18.43 -11.36 5.47
C LYS A 64 -18.39 -10.54 6.75
N TYR A 65 -17.51 -9.54 6.82
CA TYR A 65 -17.23 -8.76 8.02
C TYR A 65 -17.32 -7.27 7.70
N LEU A 66 -18.30 -6.59 8.29
CA LEU A 66 -18.49 -5.15 8.11
C LEU A 66 -17.22 -4.35 8.47
N ALA A 67 -16.50 -4.75 9.52
CA ALA A 67 -15.25 -4.11 9.92
C ALA A 67 -14.17 -4.12 8.82
N VAL A 68 -14.09 -5.19 8.02
CA VAL A 68 -13.14 -5.30 6.91
C VAL A 68 -13.55 -4.38 5.75
N ALA A 69 -14.85 -4.32 5.45
CA ALA A 69 -15.38 -3.38 4.45
C ALA A 69 -15.12 -1.92 4.85
N VAL A 70 -15.38 -1.56 6.11
CA VAL A 70 -15.13 -0.21 6.65
C VAL A 70 -13.63 0.11 6.62
N SER A 71 -12.76 -0.83 7.02
CA SER A 71 -11.31 -0.66 6.93
C SER A 71 -10.84 -0.37 5.49
N SER A 72 -11.43 -1.06 4.51
CA SER A 72 -11.14 -0.85 3.08
C SER A 72 -11.56 0.54 2.60
N ILE A 73 -12.69 1.06 3.08
CA ILE A 73 -13.16 2.42 2.78
C ILE A 73 -12.22 3.46 3.39
N ILE A 74 -11.84 3.30 4.67
CA ILE A 74 -10.90 4.20 5.36
C ILE A 74 -9.55 4.22 4.63
N ALA A 75 -9.01 3.04 4.30
CA ALA A 75 -7.74 2.93 3.58
C ALA A 75 -7.81 3.60 2.20
N ARG A 76 -8.92 3.45 1.47
CA ARG A 76 -9.10 4.09 0.16
C ARG A 76 -9.22 5.61 0.28
N ASN A 77 -9.96 6.10 1.27
CA ASN A 77 -10.09 7.54 1.51
C ASN A 77 -8.72 8.16 1.80
N LEU A 78 -7.98 7.59 2.75
CA LEU A 78 -6.62 8.04 3.08
C LEU A 78 -5.66 7.94 1.89
N PHE A 79 -5.77 6.89 1.07
CA PHE A 79 -4.96 6.78 -0.15
C PHE A 79 -5.23 7.93 -1.12
N LEU A 80 -6.50 8.25 -1.40
CA LEU A 80 -6.86 9.33 -2.31
C LEU A 80 -6.43 10.69 -1.77
N GLU A 81 -6.63 10.96 -0.49
CA GLU A 81 -6.17 12.20 0.16
C GLU A 81 -4.65 12.36 0.06
N ASN A 82 -3.87 11.30 0.31
CA ASN A 82 -2.41 11.37 0.20
C ASN A 82 -1.95 11.50 -1.26
N LEU A 83 -2.65 10.87 -2.21
CA LEU A 83 -2.36 11.02 -3.63
C LEU A 83 -2.62 12.46 -4.10
N ASP A 84 -3.69 13.09 -3.62
CA ASP A 84 -4.02 14.49 -3.94
C ASP A 84 -3.01 15.45 -3.30
N LYS A 85 -2.60 15.23 -2.05
CA LYS A 85 -1.52 16.02 -1.40
C LYS A 85 -0.21 15.92 -2.19
N LEU A 86 0.22 14.70 -2.50
CA LEU A 86 1.42 14.48 -3.30
C LEU A 86 1.31 15.10 -4.70
N SER A 87 0.12 15.07 -5.31
CA SER A 87 -0.14 15.74 -6.59
C SER A 87 0.03 17.25 -6.50
N GLN A 88 -0.41 17.87 -5.40
CA GLN A 88 -0.22 19.29 -5.14
C GLN A 88 1.27 19.59 -4.91
N GLU A 89 1.99 18.76 -4.12
CA GLU A 89 3.41 18.96 -3.85
C GLU A 89 4.25 18.99 -5.14
N VAL A 90 3.98 18.10 -6.09
CA VAL A 90 4.72 18.05 -7.36
C VAL A 90 4.09 18.86 -8.49
N GLN A 91 2.95 19.52 -8.24
CA GLN A 91 2.22 20.33 -9.24
C GLN A 91 1.76 19.53 -10.48
N TYR A 92 1.54 18.22 -10.33
CA TYR A 92 0.99 17.34 -11.36
C TYR A 92 -0.10 16.45 -10.78
N LYS A 93 -1.22 16.29 -11.50
CA LYS A 93 -2.26 15.34 -11.10
C LYS A 93 -1.77 13.90 -11.25
N LEU A 94 -1.48 13.23 -10.14
CA LEU A 94 -1.01 11.86 -10.12
C LEU A 94 -2.17 10.88 -10.33
N PRO A 95 -2.11 9.99 -11.34
CA PRO A 95 -3.13 8.96 -11.52
C PRO A 95 -2.94 7.83 -10.51
N SER A 96 -4.05 7.29 -9.99
CA SER A 96 -4.05 6.18 -9.02
C SER A 96 -3.71 4.81 -9.62
N GLY A 97 -3.59 4.71 -10.95
CA GLY A 97 -3.34 3.46 -11.68
C GLY A 97 -1.94 3.39 -12.29
N ALA A 98 -1.69 2.34 -13.08
CA ALA A 98 -0.43 2.09 -13.79
C ALA A 98 -0.61 2.06 -15.32
N GLY A 99 -1.63 2.76 -15.83
CA GLY A 99 -1.95 2.81 -17.26
C GLY A 99 -1.10 3.81 -18.04
N SER A 100 -1.46 4.03 -19.31
CA SER A 100 -0.76 4.97 -20.19
C SER A 100 -0.74 6.41 -19.68
N GLN A 101 -1.75 6.82 -18.91
CA GLN A 101 -1.77 8.12 -18.25
C GLN A 101 -0.64 8.25 -17.22
N SER A 102 -0.34 7.18 -16.49
CA SER A 102 0.76 7.15 -15.52
C SER A 102 2.11 7.25 -16.21
N ASP A 103 2.26 6.60 -17.37
CA ASP A 103 3.48 6.71 -18.19
C ASP A 103 3.73 8.16 -18.63
N LYS A 104 2.67 8.86 -19.08
CA LYS A 104 2.73 10.26 -19.51
C LYS A 104 3.08 11.22 -18.36
N VAL A 105 2.37 11.12 -17.24
CA VAL A 105 2.61 12.01 -16.07
C VAL A 105 4.00 11.75 -15.49
N ALA A 106 4.44 10.49 -15.43
CA ALA A 106 5.80 10.16 -15.00
C ALA A 106 6.86 10.77 -15.94
N SER A 107 6.62 10.77 -17.26
CA SER A 107 7.53 11.44 -18.21
C SER A 107 7.59 12.96 -17.98
N GLN A 108 6.45 13.60 -17.69
CA GLN A 108 6.39 15.03 -17.35
C GLN A 108 7.15 15.36 -16.06
N ILE A 109 6.95 14.57 -15.01
CA ILE A 109 7.66 14.71 -13.73
C ILE A 109 9.16 14.52 -13.92
N LEU A 110 9.56 13.51 -14.70
CA LEU A 110 10.96 13.25 -15.00
C LEU A 110 11.60 14.41 -15.79
N ALA A 111 10.85 15.06 -16.68
CA ALA A 111 11.34 16.20 -17.44
C ALA A 111 11.49 17.46 -16.56
N ALA A 112 10.56 17.68 -15.62
CA ALA A 112 10.55 18.84 -14.74
C ALA A 112 11.54 18.73 -13.56
N TYR A 113 11.64 17.54 -12.95
CA TYR A 113 12.32 17.34 -11.66
C TYR A 113 13.38 16.24 -11.68
N GLY A 114 13.59 15.60 -12.84
CA GLY A 114 14.53 14.49 -12.96
C GLY A 114 14.10 13.23 -12.20
N MET A 115 15.05 12.29 -12.08
CA MET A 115 14.84 11.06 -11.32
C MET A 115 14.45 11.28 -9.85
N PRO A 116 14.97 12.30 -9.12
CA PRO A 116 14.54 12.57 -7.75
C PRO A 116 13.03 12.82 -7.63
N GLY A 117 12.41 13.50 -8.60
CA GLY A 117 10.96 13.68 -8.63
C GLY A 117 10.20 12.36 -8.79
N LEU A 118 10.70 11.44 -9.61
CA LEU A 118 10.13 10.11 -9.74
C LEU A 118 10.35 9.23 -8.49
N GLU A 119 11.52 9.31 -7.86
CA GLU A 119 11.82 8.60 -6.61
C GLU A 119 10.85 9.00 -5.49
N HIS A 120 10.50 10.29 -5.43
CA HIS A 120 9.56 10.81 -4.45
C HIS A 120 8.11 10.39 -4.72
N THR A 121 7.71 10.29 -5.98
CA THR A 121 6.30 10.14 -6.38
C THR A 121 5.87 8.73 -6.78
N ALA A 122 6.82 7.85 -7.14
CA ALA A 122 6.51 6.62 -7.86
C ALA A 122 7.19 5.36 -7.30
N LYS A 123 6.56 4.21 -7.57
CA LYS A 123 7.16 2.89 -7.31
C LYS A 123 8.07 2.52 -8.48
N LEU A 124 9.36 2.82 -8.36
CA LEU A 124 10.31 2.74 -9.49
C LEU A 124 10.46 1.36 -10.15
N HIS A 125 10.18 0.26 -9.43
CA HIS A 125 10.29 -1.09 -9.97
C HIS A 125 9.18 -1.46 -10.96
N PHE A 126 8.20 -0.60 -11.17
CA PHE A 126 7.15 -0.80 -12.17
C PHE A 126 7.68 -0.50 -13.59
N ALA A 127 7.11 -1.20 -14.59
CA ALA A 127 7.47 -1.00 -16.00
C ALA A 127 7.21 0.44 -16.49
N ASN A 128 6.33 1.17 -15.82
CA ASN A 128 6.01 2.58 -16.10
C ASN A 128 7.25 3.48 -16.07
N THR A 129 8.22 3.21 -15.18
CA THR A 129 9.48 3.97 -15.10
C THR A 129 10.24 3.94 -16.42
N GLN A 130 10.40 2.75 -17.01
CA GLN A 130 11.10 2.59 -18.29
C GLN A 130 10.31 3.21 -19.44
N LYS A 131 8.97 3.12 -19.41
CA LYS A 131 8.11 3.75 -20.41
C LYS A 131 8.19 5.27 -20.36
N ALA A 132 8.18 5.86 -19.17
CA ALA A 132 8.34 7.30 -18.95
C ALA A 132 9.68 7.81 -19.48
N GLN A 133 10.78 7.09 -19.22
CA GLN A 133 12.10 7.41 -19.77
C GLN A 133 12.14 7.34 -21.29
N LYS A 134 11.45 6.38 -21.91
CA LYS A 134 11.35 6.27 -23.37
C LYS A 134 10.55 7.41 -24.00
N LEU A 135 9.51 7.91 -23.32
CA LEU A 135 8.68 9.03 -23.77
C LEU A 135 9.40 10.38 -23.72
N LEU A 136 10.50 10.47 -22.97
CA LEU A 136 11.28 11.71 -22.77
C LEU A 136 12.38 11.88 -23.82
N LYS A 137 12.72 10.80 -24.53
CA LYS A 137 13.65 10.81 -25.67
C LYS A 137 12.95 11.28 -26.93
#